data_AF-A0A225AMG0-F1
#
_entry.id   AF-A0A225AMG0-F1
#
_cell.length_a   1.000
_cell.length_b   1.000
_cell.length_c   1.000
_cell.angle_alpha   90.00
_cell.angle_beta   90.00
_cell.angle_gamma   90.00
#
_symmetry.space_group_name_H-M   'P 1'
#
loop_
_entity.id
_entity.type
_entity.pdbx_description
1 polymer ?
#
loop_
_entity_poly.entity_id
_entity_poly.type
_entity_poly.pdbx_seq_one_letter_code
_entity_poly.pdbx_strand_id
1 'polypeptide(L)' 'MSASANQAIIAQQIGYVFRDKSLLDQALTAAGAKEDNYDGNRTLAQIGKAFVDLASTRFGYISHTNPVS' A
#
# COMPACT_ATOMS: atom_id res chain seq x y z
N MET A 1 17.90 -11.60 -9.26
CA MET A 1 16.47 -11.97 -9.11
C MET A 1 15.67 -11.07 -10.04
N SER A 2 14.71 -11.60 -10.79
CA SER A 2 13.85 -10.79 -11.67
C SER A 2 12.80 -10.03 -10.84
N ALA A 3 12.36 -8.87 -11.33
CA ALA A 3 11.30 -8.08 -10.67
C ALA A 3 10.02 -8.90 -10.40
N SER A 4 9.72 -9.87 -11.27
CA SER A 4 8.61 -10.81 -11.11
C SER A 4 8.74 -11.73 -9.88
N ALA A 5 9.95 -12.13 -9.49
CA ALA A 5 10.17 -12.98 -8.32
C ALA A 5 9.94 -12.20 -7.02
N ASN A 6 10.39 -10.96 -6.95
CA ASN A 6 10.21 -10.10 -5.77
C ASN A 6 8.71 -9.75 -5.57
N GLN A 7 7.99 -9.48 -6.66
CA GLN A 7 6.55 -9.23 -6.61
C GLN A 7 5.76 -10.44 -6.07
N ALA A 8 6.14 -11.66 -6.47
CA ALA A 8 5.52 -12.89 -5.99
C ALA A 8 5.74 -13.11 -4.49
N ILE A 9 6.96 -12.84 -4.00
CA ILE A 9 7.29 -12.92 -2.56
C ILE A 9 6.44 -11.94 -1.75
N ILE A 10 6.34 -10.68 -2.21
CA ILE A 10 5.56 -9.65 -1.51
C ILE A 10 4.08 -10.05 -1.48
N ALA A 11 3.51 -10.48 -2.61
CA ALA A 11 2.12 -10.92 -2.68
C ALA A 11 1.82 -12.07 -1.70
N GLN A 12 2.75 -13.01 -1.55
CA GLN A 12 2.64 -14.09 -0.58
C GLN A 12 2.70 -13.58 0.86
N GLN A 13 3.63 -12.69 1.19
CA GLN A 13 3.81 -12.16 2.55
C GLN A 13 2.60 -11.36 3.03
N ILE A 14 1.97 -10.58 2.15
CA ILE A 14 0.79 -9.77 2.51
C ILE A 14 -0.53 -10.54 2.31
N GLY A 15 -0.48 -11.79 1.82
CA GLY A 15 -1.66 -12.60 1.54
C GLY A 15 -2.59 -12.01 0.47
N TYR A 16 -2.06 -11.17 -0.44
CA TYR A 16 -2.84 -10.45 -1.44
C TYR A 16 -2.17 -10.50 -2.81
N VAL A 17 -2.92 -10.97 -3.81
CA VAL A 17 -2.47 -11.01 -5.21
C VAL A 17 -3.03 -9.80 -5.95
N PHE A 18 -2.13 -8.92 -6.38
CA PHE A 18 -2.50 -7.75 -7.18
C PHE A 18 -3.04 -8.18 -8.55
N ARG A 19 -4.23 -7.69 -8.90
CA ARG A 19 -4.81 -7.88 -10.24
C ARG A 19 -3.97 -7.20 -11.32
N ASP A 20 -3.49 -5.99 -11.00
CA ASP A 20 -2.55 -5.24 -11.83
C ASP A 20 -1.19 -5.18 -11.15
N LYS A 21 -0.21 -5.90 -11.72
CA LYS A 21 1.16 -5.97 -11.19
C LYS A 21 1.92 -4.65 -11.36
N SER A 22 1.50 -3.78 -12.27
CA SER A 22 2.12 -2.47 -12.46
C SER A 22 1.93 -1.56 -11.24
N LEU A 23 0.81 -1.71 -10.52
CA LEU A 23 0.55 -0.97 -9.29
C LEU A 23 1.51 -1.38 -8.16
N LEU A 24 1.86 -2.67 -8.09
CA LEU A 24 2.87 -3.13 -7.14
C LEU A 24 4.26 -2.60 -7.51
N ASP A 25 4.63 -2.61 -8.80
CA ASP A 25 5.89 -2.03 -9.26
C ASP A 25 5.99 -0.53 -8.97
N GLN A 26 4.89 0.20 -9.22
CA GLN A 26 4.81 1.63 -8.94
C GLN A 26 4.89 1.90 -7.43
N ALA A 27 4.20 1.12 -6.60
CA ALA A 27 4.25 1.26 -5.14
C ALA A 27 5.67 1.03 -4.57
N LEU A 28 6.45 0.15 -5.19
CA LEU A 28 7.83 -0.15 -4.82
C LEU A 28 8.87 0.81 -5.41
N THR A 29 8.48 1.66 -6.37
CA THR A 29 9.36 2.64 -6.98
C THR A 29 9.38 3.91 -6.14
N ALA A 30 10.49 4.18 -5.43
CA ALA A 30 10.62 5.43 -4.68
C ALA A 30 10.60 6.67 -5.60
N ALA A 31 10.14 7.81 -5.09
CA ALA A 31 10.21 9.07 -5.81
C ALA A 31 11.66 9.42 -6.19
N GLY A 32 11.89 9.80 -7.44
CA GLY A 32 13.22 10.06 -8.00
C GLY A 32 14.07 8.82 -8.30
N ALA A 33 13.56 7.60 -8.11
CA ALA A 33 14.32 6.38 -8.41
C ALA A 33 14.45 6.08 -9.91
N LYS A 34 13.56 6.64 -10.75
CA LYS A 34 13.60 6.52 -12.21
C LYS A 34 13.58 7.92 -12.83
N GLU A 35 14.40 8.15 -13.85
CA GLU A 35 14.52 9.45 -14.52
C GLU A 35 13.23 9.86 -15.24
N ASP A 36 12.49 8.89 -15.78
CA ASP A 36 11.23 9.07 -16.50
C ASP A 36 9.98 9.04 -15.59
N ASN A 37 10.16 8.73 -14.30
CA ASN A 37 9.09 8.68 -13.31
C ASN A 37 9.55 9.32 -12.00
N TYR A 38 9.60 10.65 -12.01
CA TYR A 38 10.02 11.46 -10.86
C TYR A 38 9.13 11.24 -9.62
N ASP A 39 7.82 11.03 -9.82
CA ASP A 39 6.88 10.89 -8.72
C ASP A 39 6.94 9.51 -8.04
N GLY A 40 7.31 8.46 -8.78
CA GLY A 40 7.41 7.10 -8.23
C GLY A 40 6.11 6.68 -7.54
N ASN A 41 6.22 6.32 -6.26
CA ASN A 41 5.11 5.90 -5.42
C ASN A 41 4.39 7.03 -4.67
N ARG A 42 4.78 8.30 -4.86
CA ARG A 42 4.33 9.43 -4.02
C ARG A 42 2.80 9.54 -3.96
N THR A 43 2.13 9.46 -5.11
CA THR A 43 0.67 9.53 -5.18
C THR A 43 -0.01 8.35 -4.49
N LEU A 44 0.49 7.13 -4.72
CA LEU A 44 -0.05 5.92 -4.07
C LEU A 44 0.16 5.97 -2.56
N ALA A 45 1.31 6.47 -2.09
CA ALA A 45 1.62 6.65 -0.68
C ALA A 45 0.70 7.68 -0.01
N GLN A 46 0.38 8.79 -0.69
CA GLN A 46 -0.56 9.80 -0.18
C GLN A 46 -1.96 9.22 0.00
N ILE A 47 -2.47 8.47 -0.99
CA ILE A 47 -3.78 7.80 -0.91
C ILE A 47 -3.77 6.76 0.21
N GLY A 48 -2.73 5.92 0.27
CA GLY A 48 -2.58 4.90 1.30
C GLY A 48 -2.57 5.48 2.71
N LYS A 49 -1.85 6.60 2.92
CA LYS A 49 -1.84 7.31 4.20
C LYS A 49 -3.24 7.78 4.60
N ALA A 50 -3.93 8.50 3.71
CA ALA A 50 -5.27 9.00 3.99
C ALA A 50 -6.25 7.86 4.35
N PHE A 51 -6.14 6.72 3.66
CA PHE A 51 -6.93 5.53 3.96
C PHE A 51 -6.62 4.95 5.33
N VAL A 52 -5.34 4.79 5.68
CA VAL A 52 -4.92 4.27 6.99
C VAL A 52 -5.36 5.20 8.12
N ASP A 53 -5.25 6.52 7.94
CA ASP A 53 -5.69 7.51 8.92
C ASP A 53 -7.20 7.41 9.17
N LEU A 54 -8.00 7.31 8.10
CA LEU A 54 -9.45 7.13 8.19
C LEU A 54 -9.82 5.80 8.87
N ALA A 55 -9.21 4.69 8.45
CA ALA A 55 -9.46 3.38 9.02
C ALA A 55 -9.14 3.35 10.51
N SER A 56 -7.97 3.87 10.90
CA SER A 56 -7.52 3.93 12.30
C SER A 56 -8.47 4.78 13.14
N THR A 57 -8.89 5.94 12.64
CA THR A 57 -9.86 6.82 13.32
C THR A 57 -11.20 6.10 13.52
N ARG A 58 -11.70 5.42 12.47
CA ARG A 58 -12.95 4.67 12.54
C ARG A 58 -12.86 3.51 13.52
N PHE A 59 -11.78 2.73 13.50
CA PHE A 59 -11.57 1.65 14.46
C PHE A 59 -11.49 2.17 15.88
N GLY A 60 -10.74 3.26 16.12
CA GLY A 60 -10.68 3.91 17.43
C GLY A 60 -12.06 4.32 17.93
N TYR A 61 -12.85 4.99 17.09
CA TYR A 61 -14.21 5.39 17.43
C TYR A 61 -15.11 4.20 17.77
N ILE A 62 -15.14 3.16 16.92
CA ILE A 62 -15.97 1.97 17.12
C ILE A 62 -15.56 1.24 18.41
N SER A 63 -14.26 1.09 18.67
CA SER A 63 -13.77 0.41 19.88
C SER A 63 -14.09 1.15 21.18
N HIS A 64 -14.26 2.49 21.13
CA HIS A 64 -14.62 3.28 22.31
C HIS A 64 -16.13 3.49 22.47
N THR A 65 -16.92 3.22 21.43
CA THR A 65 -18.37 3.45 21.42
C THR A 65 -19.21 2.18 21.42
N ASN A 66 -18.60 1.00 21.20
CA ASN A 66 -19.24 -0.28 21.48
C ASN A 66 -18.94 -0.73 22.91
N PRO A 67 -19.89 -0.63 23.85
CA PRO A 67 -19.74 -1.33 25.13
C PRO A 67 -19.73 -2.83 24.84
N VAL A 68 -18.67 -3.51 25.28
CA VAL A 68 -18.65 -4.97 25.34
C VAL A 68 -19.88 -5.39 26.15
N SER A 69 -20.84 -6.01 25.48
CA SER A 69 -22.03 -6.59 26.09
C SER A 69 -21.68 -7.91 26.75
#